data_AF-A0A871R2P6-F1
#
_entry.id   AF-A0A871R2P6-F1
#
_cell.length_a   1.000
_cell.length_b   1.000
_cell.length_c   1.000
_cell.angle_alpha   90.00
_cell.angle_beta   90.00
_cell.angle_gamma   90.00
#
_symmetry.space_group_name_H-M   'P 1'
#
loop_
_entity.id
_entity.type
_entity.pdbx_description
1 polymer ?
#
loop_
_entity_poly.entity_id
_entity_poly.type
_entity_poly.pdbx_seq_one_letter_code
_entity_poly.pdbx_strand_id
1 'polypeptide(L)'
;MALVTSKRLLWARLVLLTVIGYKLLVDPESVLQFNGVLVLSSAMGLPILMYNEKSQVYGLVGVLFIGMVVSDVGPLLETNVKYFETTVLLRLVYSLLLCVYCYMSDYLPVCNSAVFSYAFIETWFGILQYNCLREEHYKRDEQKRLELNELSDKYDRGELTREDARKYEKSLSEEEYKKIMSEFKK
;
A
#
# COMPACT_ATOMS: atom_id res chain seq x y z
N MET A 1 -13.09 -14.35 -2.28
CA MET A 1 -12.25 -15.22 -1.43
C MET A 1 -10.81 -14.79 -1.65
N ALA A 2 -10.34 -13.79 -0.91
CA ALA A 2 -8.92 -13.43 -0.91
C ALA A 2 -8.09 -14.59 -0.34
N LEU A 3 -7.35 -15.30 -1.19
CA LEU A 3 -6.37 -16.32 -0.78
C LEU A 3 -5.24 -15.73 0.08
N VAL A 4 -5.06 -14.40 0.05
CA VAL A 4 -4.03 -13.68 0.80
C VAL A 4 -4.64 -12.45 1.47
N THR A 5 -4.50 -12.35 2.79
CA THR A 5 -4.89 -11.17 3.58
C THR A 5 -3.96 -9.99 3.29
N SER A 6 -4.48 -8.76 3.30
CA SER A 6 -3.70 -7.53 3.11
C SER A 6 -2.46 -7.47 4.02
N LYS A 7 -2.60 -7.85 5.30
CA LYS A 7 -1.49 -7.97 6.26
C LYS A 7 -0.37 -8.90 5.82
N ARG A 8 -0.68 -10.06 5.23
CA ARG A 8 0.34 -11.03 4.78
C ARG A 8 1.13 -10.48 3.59
N LEU A 9 0.46 -9.76 2.70
CA LEU A 9 1.11 -9.14 1.55
C LEU A 9 1.99 -7.95 1.95
N LEU A 10 1.60 -7.19 2.99
CA LEU A 10 2.44 -6.17 3.62
C LEU A 10 3.70 -6.78 4.26
N TRP A 11 3.55 -7.88 5.02
CA TRP A 11 4.71 -8.60 5.57
C TRP A 11 5.65 -9.12 4.48
N ALA A 12 5.12 -9.73 3.42
CA ALA A 12 5.93 -10.22 2.31
C ALA A 12 6.74 -9.08 1.64
N ARG A 13 6.09 -7.93 1.44
CA ARG A 13 6.76 -6.72 0.93
C ARG A 13 7.87 -6.24 1.88
N LEU A 14 7.62 -6.15 3.18
CA LEU A 14 8.63 -5.71 4.15
C LEU A 14 9.85 -6.62 4.17
N VAL A 15 9.65 -7.94 4.12
CA VAL A 15 10.75 -8.90 4.04
C VAL A 15 11.54 -8.69 2.76
N LEU A 16 10.87 -8.52 1.62
CA LEU A 16 11.52 -8.25 0.33
C LEU A 16 12.36 -6.96 0.36
N LEU A 17 11.81 -5.85 0.86
CA LEU A 17 12.57 -4.60 0.99
C LEU A 17 13.74 -4.73 1.95
N THR A 18 13.58 -5.47 3.05
CA THR A 18 14.65 -5.70 4.03
C THR A 18 15.79 -6.48 3.41
N VAL A 19 15.48 -7.53 2.63
CA VAL A 19 16.49 -8.34 1.92
C VAL A 19 17.22 -7.48 0.87
N ILE A 20 16.49 -6.68 0.10
CA ILE A 20 17.09 -5.77 -0.90
C ILE A 20 17.97 -4.72 -0.21
N GLY A 21 17.49 -4.09 0.86
CA GLY A 21 18.24 -3.11 1.64
C GLY A 21 19.50 -3.70 2.26
N TYR A 22 19.43 -4.90 2.82
CA TYR A 22 20.58 -5.63 3.34
C TYR A 22 21.58 -5.98 2.23
N LYS A 23 21.11 -6.47 1.08
CA LYS A 23 21.97 -6.81 -0.06
C LYS A 23 22.65 -5.58 -0.65
N LEU A 24 21.97 -4.44 -0.73
CA LEU A 24 22.59 -3.17 -1.14
C LEU A 24 23.73 -2.72 -0.20
N LEU A 25 23.69 -3.09 1.08
CA LEU A 25 24.75 -2.77 2.04
C LEU A 25 25.95 -3.71 1.96
N VAL A 26 25.70 -5.01 1.74
CA VAL A 26 26.75 -6.04 1.77
C VAL A 26 27.35 -6.29 0.39
N ASP A 27 26.51 -6.41 -0.63
CA ASP A 27 26.88 -6.77 -1.99
C ASP A 27 25.87 -6.20 -3.00
N PRO A 28 26.02 -4.91 -3.39
CA PRO A 28 25.09 -4.23 -4.29
C PRO A 28 25.08 -4.79 -5.71
N GLU A 29 26.15 -5.49 -6.12
CA GLU A 29 26.24 -6.12 -7.44
C GLU A 29 25.12 -7.15 -7.63
N SER A 30 24.88 -7.96 -6.60
CA SER A 30 23.83 -8.98 -6.60
C SER A 30 22.41 -8.44 -6.83
N VAL A 31 22.16 -7.16 -6.52
CA VAL A 31 20.87 -6.49 -6.71
C VAL A 31 20.81 -5.81 -8.09
N LEU A 32 21.86 -5.07 -8.45
CA LEU A 32 21.91 -4.27 -9.69
C LEU A 32 22.03 -5.14 -10.94
N GLN A 33 22.81 -6.21 -10.86
CA GLN A 33 23.07 -7.13 -11.97
C GLN A 33 22.23 -8.40 -11.89
N PHE A 34 21.15 -8.38 -11.11
CA PHE A 34 20.21 -9.49 -11.08
C PHE A 34 19.58 -9.68 -12.47
N ASN A 35 19.58 -10.92 -12.98
CA ASN A 35 19.05 -11.23 -14.32
C ASN A 35 17.63 -10.71 -14.55
N GLY A 36 16.77 -10.72 -13.52
CA GLY A 36 15.42 -10.16 -13.61
C GLY A 36 15.42 -8.64 -13.83
N VAL A 37 16.30 -7.90 -13.16
CA VAL A 37 16.46 -6.45 -13.33
C VAL A 37 16.99 -6.14 -14.73
N LEU A 38 17.95 -6.93 -15.21
CA LEU A 38 18.54 -6.78 -16.54
C LEU A 38 17.52 -7.03 -17.66
N VAL A 39 16.76 -8.13 -17.56
CA VAL A 39 15.73 -8.47 -18.56
C VAL A 39 14.62 -7.42 -18.58
N LEU A 40 14.14 -6.99 -17.41
CA LEU A 40 13.09 -5.98 -17.30
C LEU A 40 13.53 -4.63 -17.89
N SER A 41 14.77 -4.22 -17.58
CA SER A 41 15.32 -2.94 -18.07
C SER A 41 15.60 -2.99 -19.57
N SER A 42 16.11 -4.12 -20.06
CA SER A 42 16.34 -4.33 -21.50
C SER A 42 15.03 -4.33 -22.29
N ALA A 43 13.97 -4.94 -21.75
CA ALA A 43 12.64 -4.93 -22.36
C ALA A 43 12.04 -3.52 -22.45
N MET A 44 12.41 -2.62 -21.53
CA MET A 44 11.93 -1.23 -21.48
C MET A 44 12.88 -0.24 -22.14
N GLY A 45 14.03 -0.69 -22.66
CA GLY A 45 15.03 0.17 -23.29
C GLY A 45 15.74 1.13 -22.33
N LEU A 46 15.79 0.82 -21.03
CA LEU A 46 16.36 1.69 -20.00
C LEU A 46 17.87 1.49 -19.85
N PRO A 47 18.63 2.54 -19.47
CA PRO A 47 20.07 2.42 -19.25
C PRO A 47 20.35 1.48 -18.07
N ILE A 48 21.23 0.51 -18.31
CA ILE A 48 21.62 -0.48 -17.31
C ILE A 48 22.64 0.17 -16.37
N LEU A 49 22.26 0.31 -15.10
CA LEU A 49 23.17 0.78 -14.07
C LEU A 49 24.14 -0.34 -13.68
N MET A 50 25.39 -0.21 -14.13
CA MET A 50 26.48 -1.09 -13.71
C MET A 50 26.99 -0.69 -12.33
N TYR A 51 27.46 -1.70 -11.58
CA TYR A 51 28.05 -1.50 -10.27
C TYR A 51 29.37 -0.74 -10.37
N ASN A 52 29.55 0.27 -9.52
CA ASN A 52 30.81 1.00 -9.38
C ASN A 52 31.25 0.99 -7.91
N GLU A 53 32.36 0.32 -7.63
CA GLU A 53 32.94 0.16 -6.29
C GLU A 53 33.23 1.50 -5.57
N LYS A 54 33.42 2.59 -6.32
CA LYS A 54 33.73 3.90 -5.74
C LYS A 54 32.50 4.68 -5.27
N SER A 55 31.29 4.24 -5.65
CA SER A 55 30.06 4.98 -5.35
C SER A 55 29.45 4.53 -4.02
N GLN A 56 29.49 5.41 -3.02
CA GLN A 56 28.86 5.19 -1.72
C GLN A 56 27.32 5.31 -1.75
N VAL A 57 26.75 5.70 -2.90
CA VAL A 57 25.32 5.96 -3.06
C VAL A 57 24.49 4.71 -2.80
N TYR A 58 24.98 3.51 -3.16
CA TYR A 58 24.25 2.25 -2.95
C TYR A 58 23.99 1.96 -1.47
N GLY A 59 24.98 2.24 -0.61
CA GLY A 59 24.84 2.08 0.84
C GLY A 59 23.85 3.08 1.43
N LEU A 60 23.88 4.34 0.98
CA LEU A 60 22.89 5.35 1.37
C LEU A 60 21.47 4.91 1.02
N VAL A 61 21.25 4.42 -0.21
CA VAL A 61 19.95 3.90 -0.66
C VAL A 61 19.51 2.68 0.16
N GLY A 62 20.43 1.79 0.51
CA GLY A 62 20.16 0.65 1.41
C GLY A 62 19.66 1.11 2.79
N VAL A 63 20.30 2.11 3.40
CA VAL A 63 19.85 2.69 4.67
C VAL A 63 18.46 3.32 4.54
N LEU A 64 18.19 4.03 3.45
CA LEU A 64 16.87 4.62 3.20
C LEU A 64 15.77 3.56 3.09
N PHE A 65 16.03 2.43 2.41
CA PHE A 65 15.07 1.33 2.34
C PHE A 65 14.82 0.68 3.69
N ILE A 66 15.85 0.51 4.52
CA ILE A 66 15.66 0.02 5.90
C ILE A 66 14.84 1.01 6.72
N GLY A 67 15.09 2.32 6.59
CA GLY A 67 14.30 3.36 7.23
C GLY A 67 12.81 3.31 6.82
N MET A 68 12.52 3.09 5.53
CA MET A 68 11.16 2.89 5.04
C MET A 68 10.49 1.66 5.65
N VAL A 69 11.22 0.54 5.77
CA VAL A 69 10.71 -0.67 6.43
C VAL A 69 10.34 -0.38 7.89
N VAL A 70 11.23 0.28 8.64
CA VAL A 70 10.98 0.62 10.05
C VAL A 70 9.75 1.51 10.19
N SER A 71 9.58 2.50 9.30
CA SER A 71 8.41 3.38 9.28
C SER A 71 7.10 2.63 9.04
N ASP A 72 7.12 1.53 8.28
CA ASP A 72 5.93 0.73 7.98
C ASP A 72 5.62 -0.31 9.07
N VAL A 73 6.62 -0.74 9.85
CA VAL A 73 6.46 -1.71 10.95
C VAL A 73 5.58 -1.15 12.08
N GLY A 74 5.75 0.12 12.45
CA GLY A 74 4.96 0.75 13.53
C GLY A 74 3.44 0.68 13.29
N PRO A 75 2.94 1.22 12.15
CA PRO A 75 1.52 1.13 11.80
C PRO A 75 1.00 -0.31 11.67
N LEU A 76 1.87 -1.27 11.32
CA LEU A 76 1.52 -2.67 11.19
C LEU A 76 1.21 -3.32 12.54
N LEU A 77 1.97 -2.95 13.58
CA LEU A 77 1.74 -3.38 14.96
C LEU A 77 0.43 -2.81 15.51
N GLU A 78 0.11 -1.56 15.21
CA GLU A 78 -1.13 -0.91 15.64
C GLU A 78 -2.38 -1.39 14.89
N THR A 79 -2.24 -2.17 13.82
CA THR A 79 -3.38 -2.63 12.99
C THR A 79 -4.25 -1.46 12.50
N ASN A 80 -3.65 -0.30 12.21
CA ASN A 80 -4.39 0.88 11.79
C ASN A 80 -4.86 0.77 10.32
N VAL A 81 -6.04 0.18 10.12
CA VAL A 81 -6.59 -0.12 8.78
C VAL A 81 -6.76 1.14 7.92
N LYS A 82 -7.19 2.26 8.50
CA LYS A 82 -7.39 3.52 7.77
C LYS A 82 -6.08 4.11 7.27
N TYR A 83 -5.01 4.00 8.08
CA TYR A 83 -3.68 4.42 7.68
C TYR A 83 -3.18 3.61 6.47
N PHE A 84 -3.38 2.29 6.49
CA PHE A 84 -2.97 1.43 5.38
C PHE A 84 -3.73 1.74 4.09
N GLU A 85 -5.01 2.08 4.17
CA GLU A 85 -5.81 2.41 2.99
C GLU A 85 -5.31 3.64 2.24
N THR A 86 -5.01 4.69 2.99
CA THR A 86 -4.51 5.93 2.40
C THR A 86 -3.05 5.76 1.94
N THR A 87 -2.22 5.14 2.77
CA THR A 87 -0.77 5.01 2.51
C THR A 87 -0.48 4.09 1.32
N VAL A 88 -1.19 2.96 1.21
CA VAL A 88 -1.02 2.02 0.09
C VAL A 88 -1.41 2.69 -1.23
N LEU A 89 -2.53 3.42 -1.26
CA LEU A 89 -2.98 4.12 -2.46
C LEU A 89 -1.97 5.19 -2.90
N LEU A 90 -1.53 6.05 -1.96
CA LEU A 90 -0.54 7.09 -2.26
C LEU A 90 0.77 6.50 -2.78
N ARG A 91 1.22 5.39 -2.17
CA ARG A 91 2.44 4.69 -2.59
C ARG A 91 2.30 4.08 -3.99
N LEU A 92 1.15 3.48 -4.29
CA LEU A 92 0.87 2.95 -5.63
C LEU A 92 0.89 4.07 -6.68
N VAL A 93 0.23 5.20 -6.40
CA VAL A 93 0.23 6.35 -7.31
C VAL A 93 1.64 6.88 -7.51
N TYR A 94 2.41 7.03 -6.43
CA TYR A 94 3.80 7.45 -6.50
C TYR A 94 4.67 6.51 -7.36
N SER A 95 4.61 5.20 -7.11
CA SER A 95 5.40 4.22 -7.86
C SER A 95 5.01 4.16 -9.34
N LEU A 96 3.73 4.32 -9.65
CA LEU A 96 3.25 4.35 -11.02
C LEU A 96 3.72 5.61 -11.76
N LEU A 97 3.63 6.78 -11.12
CA LEU A 97 4.18 8.03 -11.67
C LEU A 97 5.69 7.92 -11.87
N LEU A 98 6.40 7.26 -10.95
CA LEU A 98 7.84 7.05 -11.07
C LEU A 98 8.18 6.13 -12.25
N CYS A 99 7.44 5.04 -12.46
CA CYS A 99 7.58 4.20 -13.65
C CYS A 99 7.37 4.97 -14.95
N VAL A 100 6.29 5.77 -15.02
CA VAL A 100 6.00 6.59 -16.20
C VAL A 100 7.10 7.63 -16.44
N TYR A 101 7.60 8.27 -15.38
CA TYR A 101 8.69 9.24 -15.47
C TYR A 101 9.98 8.60 -15.96
N CYS A 102 10.34 7.43 -15.42
CA CYS A 102 11.52 6.68 -15.88
C CYS A 102 11.41 6.28 -17.36
N TYR A 103 10.19 6.03 -17.86
CA TYR A 103 9.98 5.68 -19.26
C TYR A 103 10.03 6.89 -20.20
N MET A 104 9.54 8.06 -19.76
CA MET A 104 9.46 9.25 -20.61
C MET A 104 10.72 10.14 -20.58
N SER A 105 11.56 10.02 -19.57
CA SER A 105 12.69 10.92 -19.34
C SER A 105 14.03 10.20 -19.40
N ASP A 106 15.06 10.90 -19.88
CA ASP A 106 16.45 10.39 -19.97
C ASP A 106 17.33 10.85 -18.80
N TYR A 107 16.74 11.24 -17.66
CA TYR A 107 17.49 11.77 -16.54
C TYR A 107 18.19 10.65 -15.78
N LEU A 108 19.45 10.37 -16.15
CA LEU A 108 20.28 9.27 -15.65
C LEU A 108 20.22 9.01 -14.14
N PRO A 109 20.20 9.99 -13.21
CA PRO A 109 20.15 9.67 -11.78
C PRO A 109 18.85 8.97 -11.33
N VAL A 110 17.73 9.26 -11.99
CA VAL A 110 16.40 8.72 -11.62
C VAL A 110 15.96 7.62 -12.60
N CYS A 111 16.29 7.78 -13.89
CA CYS A 111 15.92 6.85 -14.96
C CYS A 111 16.98 5.76 -15.11
N ASN A 112 17.08 4.89 -14.10
CA ASN A 112 18.00 3.76 -14.05
C ASN A 112 17.26 2.42 -13.99
N SER A 113 17.92 1.35 -14.45
CA SER A 113 17.45 -0.03 -14.31
C SER A 113 16.98 -0.39 -12.91
N ALA A 114 17.75 0.00 -11.89
CA ALA A 114 17.47 -0.30 -10.49
C ALA A 114 16.20 0.42 -9.96
N VAL A 115 16.10 1.72 -10.26
CA VAL A 115 14.99 2.56 -9.81
C VAL A 115 13.69 2.14 -10.49
N PHE A 116 13.73 1.87 -11.79
CA PHE A 116 12.59 1.37 -12.52
C PHE A 116 12.14 0.00 -12.03
N SER A 117 13.08 -0.94 -11.81
CA SER A 117 12.74 -2.28 -11.33
C SER A 117 12.12 -2.24 -9.94
N TYR A 118 12.62 -1.38 -9.05
CA TYR A 118 12.01 -1.13 -7.75
C TYR A 118 10.58 -0.59 -7.88
N ALA A 119 10.38 0.45 -8.69
CA ALA A 119 9.07 1.05 -8.89
C ALA A 119 8.07 0.08 -9.54
N PHE A 120 8.53 -0.76 -10.47
CA PHE A 120 7.72 -1.77 -11.13
C PHE A 120 7.25 -2.85 -10.15
N ILE A 121 8.17 -3.38 -9.31
CA ILE A 121 7.84 -4.35 -8.26
C ILE A 121 6.88 -3.72 -7.24
N GLU A 122 7.15 -2.50 -6.79
CA GLU A 122 6.26 -1.78 -5.86
C GLU A 122 4.86 -1.54 -6.45
N THR A 123 4.77 -1.25 -7.75
CA THR A 123 3.47 -1.09 -8.43
C THR A 123 2.69 -2.40 -8.38
N TRP A 124 3.33 -3.53 -8.66
CA TRP A 124 2.70 -4.86 -8.56
C TRP A 124 2.25 -5.20 -7.15
N PHE A 125 3.10 -5.00 -6.14
CA PHE A 125 2.73 -5.20 -4.74
C PHE A 125 1.60 -4.26 -4.31
N GLY A 126 1.64 -2.99 -4.75
CA GLY A 126 0.61 -1.99 -4.48
C GLY A 126 -0.75 -2.38 -5.08
N ILE A 127 -0.78 -2.89 -6.32
CA ILE A 127 -2.03 -3.33 -6.96
C ILE A 127 -2.64 -4.51 -6.19
N LEU A 128 -1.81 -5.49 -5.83
CA LEU A 128 -2.25 -6.64 -5.04
C LEU A 128 -2.74 -6.24 -3.65
N GLN A 129 -2.02 -5.35 -2.96
CA GLN A 129 -2.39 -4.81 -1.66
C GLN A 129 -3.72 -4.06 -1.73
N TYR A 130 -3.86 -3.16 -2.70
CA TYR A 130 -5.06 -2.35 -2.88
C TYR A 130 -6.28 -3.24 -3.16
N ASN A 131 -6.14 -4.24 -4.03
CA ASN A 131 -7.24 -5.17 -4.32
C ASN A 131 -7.66 -5.97 -3.07
N CYS A 132 -6.70 -6.48 -2.30
CA CYS A 132 -7.01 -7.20 -1.05
C CYS A 132 -7.68 -6.27 -0.03
N LEU A 133 -7.18 -5.05 0.12
CA LEU A 133 -7.70 -4.09 1.08
C LEU A 133 -9.12 -3.62 0.70
N ARG A 134 -9.38 -3.46 -0.60
CA ARG A 134 -10.70 -3.14 -1.13
C ARG A 134 -11.70 -4.28 -0.86
N GLU A 135 -11.31 -5.54 -1.06
CA GLU A 135 -12.16 -6.69 -0.70
C GLU A 135 -12.44 -6.73 0.81
N GLU A 136 -11.44 -6.45 1.66
CA GLU A 136 -11.62 -6.36 3.10
C GLU A 136 -12.53 -5.18 3.50
N HIS A 137 -12.44 -4.04 2.82
CA HIS A 137 -13.31 -2.89 3.06
C HIS A 137 -14.77 -3.22 2.75
N TYR A 138 -15.05 -3.81 1.58
CA TYR A 138 -16.41 -4.20 1.21
C TYR A 138 -17.02 -5.19 2.20
N LYS A 139 -16.25 -6.18 2.67
CA LYS A 139 -16.74 -7.14 3.68
C LYS A 139 -17.07 -6.47 5.02
N ARG A 140 -16.25 -5.51 5.45
CA ARG A 140 -16.51 -4.74 6.69
C ARG A 140 -17.77 -3.89 6.56
N ASP A 141 -17.99 -3.28 5.40
CA ASP A 141 -19.19 -2.47 5.17
C ASP A 141 -20.45 -3.34 5.09
N GLU A 142 -20.37 -4.50 4.44
CA GLU A 142 -21.47 -5.47 4.39
C GLU A 142 -21.86 -5.95 5.80
N GLN A 143 -20.87 -6.32 6.63
CA GLN A 143 -21.10 -6.71 8.03
C GLN A 143 -21.76 -5.58 8.83
N LYS A 144 -21.28 -4.34 8.72
CA LYS A 144 -21.90 -3.20 9.41
C LYS A 144 -23.34 -2.95 8.97
N ARG A 145 -23.66 -3.16 7.69
CA ARG A 145 -25.04 -3.01 7.20
C ARG A 145 -25.94 -4.12 7.74
N LEU A 146 -25.45 -5.35 7.84
CA LEU A 146 -26.18 -6.45 8.47
C LEU A 146 -26.42 -6.19 9.95
N GLU A 147 -25.39 -5.76 10.70
CA GLU A 147 -25.51 -5.37 12.10
C GLU A 147 -26.51 -4.22 12.30
N LEU A 148 -26.47 -3.21 11.43
CA LEU A 148 -27.40 -2.07 11.47
C LEU A 148 -28.85 -2.52 11.20
N ASN A 149 -29.05 -3.42 10.23
CA ASN A 149 -30.36 -3.98 9.93
C ASN A 149 -30.89 -4.81 11.12
N GLU A 150 -30.04 -5.62 11.76
CA GLU A 150 -30.42 -6.36 12.96
C GLU A 150 -30.77 -5.44 14.14
N LEU A 151 -30.04 -4.34 14.32
CA LEU A 151 -30.38 -3.32 15.33
C LEU A 151 -31.71 -2.63 15.00
N SER A 152 -31.95 -2.30 13.72
CA SER A 152 -33.20 -1.70 13.26
C SER A 152 -34.39 -2.61 13.58
N ASP A 153 -34.28 -3.89 13.21
CA ASP A 153 -35.30 -4.90 13.46
C ASP A 153 -35.59 -5.09 14.97
N LYS A 154 -34.56 -5.03 15.82
CA LYS A 154 -34.71 -5.11 17.28
C LYS A 154 -35.27 -3.83 17.89
N TYR A 155 -34.98 -2.66 17.32
CA TYR A 155 -35.55 -1.37 17.69
C TYR A 155 -37.06 -1.36 17.42
N ASP A 156 -37.47 -1.80 16.23
CA ASP A 156 -38.88 -1.87 15.83
C ASP A 156 -39.68 -2.87 16.69
N ARG A 157 -39.03 -3.93 17.18
CA ARG A 157 -39.63 -4.89 18.13
C ARG A 157 -39.64 -4.42 19.59
N GLY A 158 -38.98 -3.31 19.92
CA GLY A 158 -38.89 -2.80 21.29
C GLY A 158 -38.05 -3.66 22.25
N GLU A 159 -37.23 -4.57 21.73
CA GLU A 159 -36.39 -5.51 22.51
C GLU A 159 -34.96 -4.98 22.73
N LEU A 160 -34.69 -3.75 22.27
CA LEU A 160 -33.34 -3.19 22.25
C LEU A 160 -32.90 -2.68 23.63
N THR A 161 -31.71 -3.07 24.07
CA THR A 161 -31.08 -2.52 25.28
C THR A 161 -30.87 -1.00 25.12
N ARG A 162 -31.03 -0.22 26.21
CA ARG A 162 -30.89 1.26 26.19
C ARG A 162 -29.54 1.76 25.62
N GLU A 163 -28.48 0.98 25.72
CA GLU A 163 -27.16 1.31 25.17
C GLU A 163 -27.08 1.11 23.65
N ASP A 164 -27.65 0.01 23.15
CA ASP A 164 -27.71 -0.29 21.72
C ASP A 164 -28.66 0.67 20.98
N ALA A 165 -29.73 1.12 21.64
CA ALA A 165 -30.64 2.15 21.11
C ALA A 165 -29.93 3.47 20.86
N ARG A 166 -29.13 3.95 21.81
CA ARG A 166 -28.32 5.17 21.61
C ARG A 166 -27.29 5.01 20.50
N LYS A 167 -26.72 3.81 20.35
CA LYS A 167 -25.74 3.52 19.30
C LYS A 167 -26.39 3.58 17.91
N TYR A 168 -27.60 3.03 17.78
CA TYR A 168 -28.41 3.09 16.56
C TYR A 168 -28.86 4.52 16.22
N GLU A 169 -29.44 5.26 17.18
CA GLU A 169 -29.86 6.65 16.99
C GLU A 169 -28.70 7.56 16.56
N LYS A 170 -27.52 7.36 17.15
CA LYS A 170 -26.31 8.12 16.78
C LYS A 170 -25.85 7.80 15.36
N SER A 171 -25.90 6.53 14.93
CA SER A 171 -25.59 6.18 13.54
C SER A 171 -26.59 6.74 12.54
N LEU A 172 -27.88 6.78 12.90
CA LEU A 172 -28.94 7.35 12.06
C LEU A 172 -28.73 8.86 11.86
N SER A 173 -28.41 9.59 12.94
CA SER A 173 -28.12 11.03 12.91
C SER A 173 -26.89 11.36 12.05
N GLU A 174 -25.83 10.53 12.09
CA GLU A 174 -24.65 10.69 11.22
C GLU A 174 -24.96 10.45 9.73
N GLU A 175 -25.85 9.50 9.42
CA GLU A 175 -26.30 9.23 8.04
C GLU A 175 -27.17 10.35 7.48
N GLU A 176 -28.13 10.85 8.27
CA GLU A 176 -28.96 12.00 7.90
C GLU A 176 -28.11 13.25 7.65
N TYR A 177 -27.14 13.52 8.55
CA TYR A 177 -26.22 14.64 8.40
C TYR A 177 -25.38 14.54 7.11
N LYS A 178 -24.87 13.34 6.77
CA LYS A 178 -24.16 13.11 5.50
C LYS A 178 -25.06 13.32 4.28
N LYS A 179 -26.32 12.89 4.36
CA LYS A 179 -27.31 13.06 3.28
C LYS A 179 -27.59 14.53 3.01
N ILE A 180 -27.82 15.32 4.07
CA ILE A 180 -28.00 16.78 3.99
C ILE A 180 -26.75 17.43 3.39
N MET A 181 -25.54 17.12 3.90
CA MET A 181 -24.29 17.65 3.36
C MET A 181 -24.05 17.28 1.88
N SER A 182 -24.55 16.14 1.42
CA SER A 182 -24.44 15.72 0.02
C SER A 182 -25.40 16.47 -0.92
N GLU A 183 -26.56 16.91 -0.41
CA GLU A 183 -27.52 17.73 -1.17
C GLU A 183 -27.02 19.18 -1.34
N PHE A 184 -26.30 19.72 -0.34
CA PHE A 184 -25.67 21.05 -0.42
C PHE A 184 -24.40 21.10 -1.30
N LYS A 185 -23.89 19.95 -1.76
CA LYS A 185 -22.66 19.86 -2.59
C LYS A 185 -22.94 19.73 -4.10
N LYS A 186 -24.21 19.79 -4.50
CA LYS A 186 -24.66 19.97 -5.90
C LYS A 186 -24.83 21.44 -6.22
#